data_AF-A0A5K0WER1-F1
#
_entry.id   AF-A0A5K0WER1-F1
#
_cell.length_a   1.000
_cell.length_b   1.000
_cell.length_c   1.000
_cell.angle_alpha   90.00
_cell.angle_beta   90.00
_cell.angle_gamma   90.00
#
_symmetry.space_group_name_H-M   'P 1'
#
loop_
_entity.id
_entity.type
_entity.pdbx_description
1 polymer ?
#
loop_
_entity_poly.entity_id
_entity_poly.type
_entity_poly.pdbx_seq_one_letter_code
_entity_poly.pdbx_strand_id
1 'polypeptide(L)' 'VQTIRQGYLSKRSSNLRGDWKRRFFVLDSRGMLYYYRTQSGRPS' A
#
# COMPACT_ATOMS: atom_id res chain seq x y z
N VAL A 1 11.08 -12.69 0.73
CA VAL A 1 9.70 -12.54 0.19
C VAL A 1 9.80 -11.70 -1.05
N GLN A 2 9.31 -12.18 -2.20
CA GLN A 2 9.45 -11.45 -3.48
C GLN A 2 8.25 -10.53 -3.69
N THR A 3 8.49 -9.31 -4.18
CA THR A 3 7.41 -8.41 -4.62
C THR A 3 6.94 -8.83 -6.01
N ILE A 4 5.65 -9.17 -6.16
CA ILE A 4 5.02 -9.42 -7.46
C ILE A 4 4.67 -8.10 -8.13
N ARG A 5 4.06 -7.18 -7.37
CA ARG A 5 3.66 -5.87 -7.88
C ARG A 5 3.74 -4.82 -6.79
N GLN A 6 4.07 -3.61 -7.19
CA GLN A 6 4.13 -2.45 -6.33
C GLN A 6 3.75 -1.20 -7.10
N GLY A 7 3.22 -0.20 -6.41
CA GLY A 7 2.80 1.04 -7.05
C GLY A 7 1.89 1.88 -6.18
N TYR A 8 1.61 3.09 -6.65
CA TYR A 8 0.63 3.96 -6.01
C TYR A 8 -0.79 3.60 -6.43
N LEU A 9 -1.68 3.46 -5.45
CA LEU A 9 -3.12 3.31 -5.65
C LEU A 9 -3.88 4.22 -4.68
N SER A 10 -5.16 4.46 -4.97
CA SER A 10 -6.08 5.14 -4.07
C SER A 10 -6.73 4.14 -3.12
N LYS A 11 -6.57 4.34 -1.81
CA LYS A 11 -7.19 3.54 -0.74
C LYS A 11 -8.25 4.37 -0.04
N ARG A 12 -9.46 3.83 0.13
CA ARG A 12 -10.47 4.46 0.97
C ARG A 12 -10.04 4.39 2.44
N SER A 13 -10.11 5.52 3.12
CA SER A 13 -9.95 5.61 4.57
C SER A 13 -11.04 4.82 5.27
N SER A 14 -10.69 4.10 6.34
CA SER A 14 -11.67 3.38 7.18
C SER A 14 -12.42 4.32 8.13
N ASN A 15 -12.03 5.59 8.19
CA ASN A 15 -12.66 6.59 9.06
C ASN A 15 -14.03 6.99 8.48
N LEU A 16 -14.93 7.50 9.32
CA LEU A 16 -16.30 7.90 8.96
C LEU A 16 -16.38 8.88 7.77
N ARG A 17 -15.37 9.75 7.59
CA ARG A 17 -15.30 10.68 6.45
C ARG A 17 -15.05 10.00 5.10
N GLY A 18 -14.52 8.78 5.09
CA GLY A 18 -14.40 7.95 3.89
C GLY A 18 -13.51 8.51 2.77
N ASP A 19 -12.54 9.37 3.10
CA ASP A 19 -11.68 10.03 2.12
C ASP A 19 -10.72 9.03 1.42
N TRP A 20 -10.41 9.27 0.15
CA TRP A 20 -9.46 8.46 -0.61
C TRP A 20 -8.05 9.00 -0.43
N LYS A 21 -7.12 8.11 -0.06
CA LYS A 21 -5.71 8.45 0.16
C LYS A 21 -4.82 7.70 -0.81
N ARG A 22 -3.88 8.42 -1.41
CA ARG A 22 -2.79 7.82 -2.18
C ARG A 22 -1.84 7.08 -1.22
N ARG A 23 -1.60 5.80 -1.49
CA ARG A 23 -0.69 4.93 -0.72
C ARG A 23 0.16 4.10 -1.68
N PHE A 24 1.37 3.75 -1.24
CA PHE A 24 2.26 2.89 -2.00
C PHE A 24 2.09 1.44 -1.56
N PHE A 25 1.54 0.61 -2.43
CA PHE A 25 1.19 -0.78 -2.14
C PHE A 25 2.33 -1.74 -2.50
N VAL A 26 2.43 -2.83 -1.76
CA VAL A 26 3.20 -4.04 -2.10
C VAL A 26 2.25 -5.22 -2.13
N LEU A 27 2.27 -5.98 -3.22
CA LEU A 27 1.79 -7.34 -3.26
C LEU A 27 2.99 -8.27 -3.31
N ASP A 28 3.08 -9.20 -2.37
CA ASP A 28 4.18 -10.15 -2.32
C ASP A 28 3.79 -11.56 -2.77
N SER A 29 4.79 -12.42 -2.91
CA SER A 29 4.67 -13.80 -3.35
C SER A 29 3.96 -14.73 -2.35
N ARG A 30 3.66 -14.26 -1.14
CA ARG A 30 2.86 -14.98 -0.14
C ARG A 30 1.37 -14.58 -0.19
N GLY A 31 1.00 -13.66 -1.08
CA GLY A 31 -0.36 -13.14 -1.19
C GLY A 31 -0.67 -12.03 -0.18
N MET A 32 0.34 -11.48 0.52
CA MET A 32 0.11 -10.37 1.43
C MET A 32 0.07 -9.05 0.67
N LEU A 33 -0.97 -8.25 0.94
CA LEU A 33 -1.14 -6.89 0.43
C LEU A 33 -1.02 -5.89 1.57
N TYR A 34 0.01 -5.06 1.53
CA TYR A 34 0.26 -4.03 2.53
C TYR A 34 0.61 -2.70 1.87
N TYR A 35 0.67 -1.62 2.66
CA TYR A 35 0.86 -0.28 2.13
C TYR A 35 1.67 0.62 3.05
N TYR A 36 2.32 1.60 2.43
CA TYR A 36 3.07 2.67 3.09
C TYR A 36 2.52 4.03 2.67
N ARG A 37 2.82 5.07 3.46
CA ARG A 37 2.45 6.45 3.10
C ARG A 37 3.18 6.90 1.83
N THR A 38 4.46 6.57 1.74
CA THR A 38 5.35 6.88 0.61
C THR A 38 6.19 5.64 0.26
N GLN A 39 6.80 5.63 -0.91
CA GLN A 39 7.73 4.56 -1.31
C GLN A 39 8.96 4.45 -0.39
N SER A 40 9.47 5.58 0.09
CA SER A 40 10.62 5.68 1.00
C SER A 40 10.33 5.23 2.43
N GLY A 41 9.06 5.13 2.82
CA GLY A 41 8.68 4.66 4.16
C GLY A 41 8.78 3.15 4.36
N ARG A 42 9.30 2.43 3.36
CA ARG A 42 9.56 0.99 3.44
C ARG A 42 10.83 0.75 4.24
N PRO A 43 10.85 -0.24 5.16
CA PRO A 43 12.10 -0.76 5.67
C PRO A 43 12.94 -1.25 4.47
N SER A 44 14.20 -0.85 4.44
CA SER A 44 15.22 -1.35 3.49
C SER A 44 15.46 -2.83 3.67
#